data_AF-A0AAV1DCL1-F1
#
_entry.id   AF-A0AAV1DCL1-F1
#
_cell.length_a   1.000
_cell.length_b   1.000
_cell.length_c   1.000
_cell.angle_alpha   90.00
_cell.angle_beta   90.00
_cell.angle_gamma   90.00
#
_symmetry.space_group_name_H-M   'P 1'
#
loop_
_entity.id
_entity.type
_entity.pdbx_description
1 polymer ?
#
loop_
_entity_poly.entity_id
_entity_poly.type
_entity_poly.pdbx_seq_one_letter_code
_entity_poly.pdbx_strand_id
1 'polypeptide(L)'
;MIGQIAVGVAASFLVWAYMSLKPPPSRVCGTPGGPPVTSPRIKLSDGRYLAYKEAGVSKEKAKHKVILIHGFDTSKDLNFPVPQDIIEELGIYFLSFDRAGYGDSDPYPSRSVKSEAYDIQELADKLEIGSKFYVIGFSMGGYPAWSCLRYIPHRLLGAALVVPFVHYWWPCLPAELAKQAFRKLLPQDQWTFRVAHYAPWLFNWWMTQKWFHSLSLLEGNMSILCSQDLEMVKKLSSKPNPGQEKIRQQGLYESLYRDIMAGYAQWEFDPADIPDLFPNKEGSVHIWQGCEDRIIPFEINRFIAKKLPWIQYHEVPNAGHMMMFDPKVCESIVRELLPAE
;
A
#
# COMPACT_ATOMS: atom_id res chain seq x y z
N MET A 1 47.83 -14.64 25.15
CA MET A 1 46.50 -15.09 25.61
C MET A 1 45.42 -14.00 25.50
N ILE A 2 45.63 -12.80 26.06
CA ILE A 2 44.65 -11.69 26.01
C ILE A 2 44.31 -11.25 24.56
N GLY A 3 45.31 -11.14 23.67
CA GLY A 3 45.07 -10.76 22.27
C GLY A 3 44.22 -11.77 21.47
N GLN A 4 44.40 -13.07 21.72
CA GLN A 4 43.61 -14.13 21.06
C GLN A 4 42.17 -14.16 21.58
N ILE A 5 41.97 -13.94 22.88
CA ILE A 5 40.64 -13.81 23.49
C ILE A 5 39.93 -12.57 22.95
N ALA A 6 40.61 -11.42 22.85
CA ALA A 6 40.05 -10.19 22.29
C ALA A 6 39.62 -10.36 20.82
N VAL A 7 40.43 -11.03 20.00
CA VAL A 7 40.09 -11.36 18.60
C VAL A 7 38.87 -12.30 18.54
N GLY A 8 38.82 -13.33 19.38
CA GLY A 8 37.68 -14.27 19.43
C GLY A 8 36.36 -13.59 19.84
N VAL A 9 36.40 -12.68 20.82
CA VAL A 9 35.24 -11.89 21.24
C VAL A 9 34.80 -10.93 20.14
N ALA A 10 35.72 -10.22 19.51
CA ALA A 10 35.41 -9.31 18.40
C ALA A 10 34.79 -10.06 17.20
N ALA A 11 35.35 -11.21 16.82
CA ALA A 11 34.79 -12.04 15.76
C ALA A 11 33.38 -12.55 16.11
N SER A 12 33.17 -12.99 17.35
CA SER A 12 31.85 -13.46 17.81
C SER A 12 30.82 -12.33 17.80
N PHE A 13 31.21 -11.12 18.22
CA PHE A 13 30.36 -9.93 18.17
C PHE A 13 30.02 -9.55 16.72
N LEU A 14 30.99 -9.58 15.80
CA LEU A 14 30.74 -9.30 14.38
C LEU A 14 29.80 -10.33 13.74
N VAL A 15 29.96 -11.61 14.06
CA VAL A 15 29.04 -12.67 13.60
C VAL A 15 27.65 -12.44 14.17
N TRP A 16 27.54 -12.16 15.47
CA TRP A 16 26.25 -11.87 16.11
C TRP A 16 25.58 -10.63 15.51
N ALA A 17 26.33 -9.56 15.29
CA ALA A 17 25.84 -8.34 14.65
C ALA A 17 25.35 -8.63 13.23
N TYR A 18 26.15 -9.33 12.42
CA TYR A 18 25.77 -9.73 11.07
C TYR A 18 24.50 -10.59 11.03
N MET A 19 24.40 -11.58 11.93
CA MET A 19 23.23 -12.45 12.03
C MET A 19 21.99 -11.68 12.50
N SER A 20 22.16 -10.68 13.37
CA SER A 20 21.06 -9.84 13.86
C SER A 20 20.53 -8.86 12.80
N LEU A 21 21.35 -8.51 11.81
CA LEU A 21 20.94 -7.71 10.65
C LEU A 21 20.16 -8.52 9.62
N LYS A 22 20.45 -9.83 9.50
CA LYS A 22 19.81 -10.67 8.50
C LYS A 22 18.33 -10.92 8.81
N PRO A 23 17.44 -10.73 7.83
CA PRO A 23 16.05 -11.12 7.99
C PRO A 23 15.91 -12.65 8.08
N PRO A 24 14.84 -13.14 8.72
CA PRO A 24 14.51 -14.56 8.67
C PRO A 24 14.24 -15.00 7.22
N PRO A 25 14.45 -16.30 6.90
CA PRO A 25 14.12 -16.81 5.58
C PRO A 25 12.60 -16.67 5.30
N SER A 26 12.26 -16.36 4.05
CA SER A 26 10.88 -16.23 3.59
C SER A 26 10.12 -17.55 3.72
N ARG A 27 8.92 -17.52 4.30
CA ARG A 27 8.03 -18.69 4.38
C ARG A 27 7.06 -18.70 3.20
N VAL A 28 7.57 -18.97 2.01
CA VAL A 28 6.79 -18.90 0.76
C VAL A 28 5.63 -19.91 0.78
N CYS A 29 4.41 -19.46 0.48
CA CYS A 29 3.23 -20.31 0.49
C CYS A 29 3.36 -21.47 -0.53
N GLY A 30 3.05 -22.69 -0.08
CA GLY A 30 3.12 -23.90 -0.90
C GLY A 30 4.50 -24.54 -1.03
N THR A 31 5.54 -24.00 -0.37
CA THR A 31 6.86 -24.64 -0.28
C THR A 31 7.00 -25.54 0.97
N PRO A 32 7.94 -26.50 1.01
CA PRO A 32 8.20 -27.29 2.22
C PRO A 32 8.49 -26.40 3.44
N GLY A 33 7.65 -26.50 4.48
CA GLY A 33 7.75 -25.68 5.69
C GLY A 33 7.10 -24.28 5.59
N GLY A 34 6.55 -23.92 4.42
CA GLY A 34 5.74 -22.72 4.22
C GLY A 34 4.25 -22.94 4.54
N PRO A 35 3.45 -21.86 4.66
CA PRO A 35 2.00 -21.94 4.82
C PRO A 35 1.32 -22.61 3.61
N PRO A 36 0.14 -23.21 3.78
CA PRO A 36 -0.62 -23.72 2.66
C PRO A 36 -1.15 -22.57 1.79
N VAL A 37 -1.30 -22.83 0.49
CA VAL A 37 -1.98 -21.92 -0.43
C VAL A 37 -3.49 -22.10 -0.25
N THR A 38 -4.21 -21.02 0.01
CA THR A 38 -5.65 -21.08 0.30
C THR A 38 -6.52 -20.27 -0.65
N SER A 39 -5.91 -19.52 -1.56
CA SER A 39 -6.60 -18.62 -2.49
C SER A 39 -6.28 -18.97 -3.95
N PRO A 40 -7.14 -18.63 -4.91
CA PRO A 40 -6.79 -18.63 -6.33
C PRO A 40 -5.56 -17.75 -6.58
N ARG A 41 -4.67 -18.21 -7.47
CA ARG A 41 -3.46 -17.49 -7.86
C ARG A 41 -3.21 -17.58 -9.36
N ILE A 42 -2.63 -16.53 -9.92
CA ILE A 42 -2.06 -16.56 -11.27
C ILE A 42 -0.54 -16.62 -11.19
N LYS A 43 0.10 -17.18 -12.24
CA LYS A 43 1.56 -17.20 -12.37
C LYS A 43 2.01 -16.06 -13.28
N LEU A 44 2.91 -15.23 -12.79
CA LEU A 44 3.56 -14.16 -13.54
C LEU A 44 4.65 -14.71 -14.47
N SER A 45 5.11 -13.87 -15.39
CA SER A 45 6.17 -14.19 -16.36
C SER A 45 7.49 -14.58 -15.69
N ASP A 46 7.80 -13.98 -14.54
CA ASP A 46 9.00 -14.28 -13.73
C ASP A 46 8.88 -15.52 -12.84
N GLY A 47 7.73 -16.19 -12.89
CA GLY A 47 7.44 -17.43 -12.18
C GLY A 47 6.81 -17.27 -10.81
N ARG A 48 6.72 -16.06 -10.26
CA ARG A 48 5.99 -15.79 -9.01
C ARG A 48 4.49 -15.99 -9.18
N TYR A 49 3.80 -16.26 -8.07
CA TYR A 49 2.35 -16.29 -8.00
C TYR A 49 1.78 -15.03 -7.35
N LEU A 50 0.71 -14.48 -7.92
CA LEU A 50 -0.14 -13.49 -7.26
C LEU A 50 -1.50 -14.09 -6.91
N ALA A 51 -1.85 -14.03 -5.62
CA ALA A 51 -3.17 -14.40 -5.13
C ALA A 51 -4.18 -13.27 -5.33
N TYR A 52 -5.40 -13.62 -5.72
CA TYR A 52 -6.43 -12.64 -6.06
C TYR A 52 -7.82 -13.05 -5.57
N LYS A 53 -8.73 -12.08 -5.60
CA LYS A 53 -10.14 -12.23 -5.26
C LYS A 53 -10.97 -11.36 -6.20
N GLU A 54 -12.09 -11.92 -6.63
CA GLU A 54 -13.05 -11.29 -7.52
C GLU A 54 -14.33 -10.99 -6.73
N ALA A 55 -14.95 -9.84 -6.98
CA ALA A 55 -16.21 -9.42 -6.34
C ALA A 55 -17.01 -8.47 -7.24
N GLY A 56 -18.26 -8.19 -6.85
CA GLY A 56 -19.18 -7.34 -7.62
C GLY A 56 -19.95 -8.13 -8.69
N VAL A 57 -20.32 -7.46 -9.80
CA VAL A 57 -20.99 -8.13 -10.91
C VAL A 57 -20.02 -9.06 -11.65
N SER A 58 -20.54 -10.03 -12.42
CA SER A 58 -19.67 -10.95 -13.15
C SER A 58 -18.82 -10.22 -14.19
N LYS A 59 -17.59 -10.70 -14.43
CA LYS A 59 -16.62 -10.06 -15.34
C LYS A 59 -17.16 -9.86 -16.75
N GLU A 60 -18.05 -10.73 -17.21
CA GLU A 60 -18.69 -10.71 -18.54
C GLU A 60 -19.79 -9.64 -18.64
N LYS A 61 -20.43 -9.32 -17.51
CA LYS A 61 -21.51 -8.31 -17.43
C LYS A 61 -21.02 -6.94 -16.99
N ALA A 62 -19.78 -6.86 -16.51
CA ALA A 62 -19.20 -5.64 -15.96
C ALA A 62 -19.04 -4.56 -17.02
N LYS A 63 -19.53 -3.35 -16.70
CA LYS A 63 -19.25 -2.12 -17.44
C LYS A 63 -17.91 -1.53 -17.02
N HIS A 64 -17.60 -1.63 -15.73
CA HIS A 64 -16.40 -1.08 -15.14
C HIS A 64 -15.63 -2.17 -14.41
N LYS A 65 -14.37 -2.35 -14.79
CA LYS A 65 -13.45 -3.29 -14.14
C LYS A 65 -12.42 -2.50 -13.35
N VAL A 66 -12.39 -2.72 -12.04
CA VAL A 66 -11.65 -1.91 -11.08
C VAL A 66 -10.70 -2.82 -10.31
N ILE A 67 -9.40 -2.54 -10.37
CA ILE A 67 -8.40 -3.24 -9.58
C ILE A 67 -8.19 -2.48 -8.26
N LEU A 68 -8.45 -3.15 -7.14
CA LEU A 68 -8.25 -2.62 -5.79
C LEU A 68 -6.85 -2.98 -5.28
N ILE A 69 -6.09 -1.98 -4.88
CA ILE A 69 -4.72 -2.12 -4.37
C ILE A 69 -4.75 -1.86 -2.87
N HIS A 70 -4.59 -2.92 -2.08
CA HIS A 70 -4.70 -2.85 -0.64
C HIS A 70 -3.54 -2.08 0.02
N GLY A 71 -3.81 -1.56 1.23
CA GLY A 71 -2.87 -0.79 2.03
C GLY A 71 -1.88 -1.63 2.84
N PHE A 72 -1.23 -0.99 3.81
CA PHE A 72 -0.31 -1.63 4.72
C PHE A 72 -1.07 -2.58 5.65
N ASP A 73 -0.53 -3.77 5.87
CA ASP A 73 -1.13 -4.77 6.78
C ASP A 73 -2.60 -5.09 6.49
N THR A 74 -2.92 -5.17 5.21
CA THR A 74 -4.20 -5.63 4.66
C THR A 74 -3.92 -6.66 3.55
N SER A 75 -4.93 -7.10 2.82
CA SER A 75 -4.79 -8.11 1.77
C SER A 75 -5.80 -7.87 0.64
N LYS A 76 -5.85 -8.79 -0.33
CA LYS A 76 -6.96 -8.91 -1.29
C LYS A 76 -8.34 -8.99 -0.62
N ASP A 77 -8.41 -9.36 0.66
CA ASP A 77 -9.64 -9.40 1.43
C ASP A 77 -10.04 -8.05 2.04
N LEU A 78 -9.37 -6.95 1.64
CA LEU A 78 -9.77 -5.59 1.98
C LEU A 78 -11.26 -5.39 1.68
N ASN A 79 -11.99 -4.91 2.69
CA ASN A 79 -13.37 -4.53 2.55
C ASN A 79 -13.46 -3.10 1.97
N PHE A 80 -14.01 -2.97 0.76
CA PHE A 80 -14.36 -1.68 0.16
C PHE A 80 -15.89 -1.56 0.11
N PRO A 81 -16.53 -0.98 1.15
CA PRO A 81 -17.96 -1.13 1.39
C PRO A 81 -18.82 -0.19 0.53
N VAL A 82 -18.72 -0.33 -0.80
CA VAL A 82 -19.65 0.29 -1.75
C VAL A 82 -21.02 -0.39 -1.60
N PRO A 83 -22.13 0.34 -1.49
CA PRO A 83 -23.46 -0.25 -1.40
C PRO A 83 -23.77 -1.14 -2.63
N GLN A 84 -24.45 -2.27 -2.41
CA GLN A 84 -24.65 -3.29 -3.45
C GLN A 84 -25.46 -2.79 -4.64
N ASP A 85 -26.47 -1.95 -4.39
CA ASP A 85 -27.28 -1.28 -5.41
C ASP A 85 -26.41 -0.39 -6.31
N ILE A 86 -25.41 0.28 -5.76
CA ILE A 86 -24.44 1.10 -6.52
C ILE A 86 -23.52 0.22 -7.38
N ILE A 87 -23.06 -0.91 -6.83
CA ILE A 87 -22.25 -1.88 -7.58
C ILE A 87 -23.02 -2.42 -8.80
N GLU A 88 -24.31 -2.70 -8.62
CA GLU A 88 -25.19 -3.20 -9.68
C GLU A 88 -25.56 -2.10 -10.69
N GLU A 89 -25.90 -0.90 -10.22
CA GLU A 89 -26.21 0.28 -11.03
C GLU A 89 -25.06 0.61 -11.99
N LEU A 90 -23.84 0.71 -11.46
CA LEU A 90 -22.64 1.06 -12.21
C LEU A 90 -21.99 -0.16 -12.89
N GLY A 91 -22.50 -1.38 -12.67
CA GLY A 91 -21.97 -2.61 -13.26
C GLY A 91 -20.50 -2.85 -12.92
N ILE A 92 -20.13 -2.74 -11.64
CA ILE A 92 -18.73 -2.78 -11.18
C ILE A 92 -18.28 -4.21 -10.89
N TYR A 93 -17.18 -4.60 -11.53
CA TYR A 93 -16.38 -5.77 -11.16
C TYR A 93 -15.12 -5.32 -10.44
N PHE A 94 -14.90 -5.85 -9.24
CA PHE A 94 -13.71 -5.62 -8.44
C PHE A 94 -12.76 -6.80 -8.53
N LEU A 95 -11.50 -6.52 -8.80
CA LEU A 95 -10.38 -7.43 -8.66
C LEU A 95 -9.44 -6.91 -7.58
N SER A 96 -9.26 -7.67 -6.51
CA SER A 96 -8.24 -7.37 -5.51
C SER A 96 -7.17 -8.46 -5.51
N PHE A 97 -5.95 -8.13 -5.10
CA PHE A 97 -4.83 -9.06 -5.09
C PHE A 97 -3.95 -8.84 -3.87
N ASP A 98 -3.25 -9.89 -3.44
CA ASP A 98 -2.23 -9.76 -2.41
C ASP A 98 -0.96 -9.20 -3.08
N ARG A 99 -0.45 -8.07 -2.61
CA ARG A 99 0.83 -7.53 -3.09
C ARG A 99 1.98 -8.47 -2.73
N ALA A 100 3.12 -8.32 -3.40
CA ALA A 100 4.26 -9.22 -3.22
C ALA A 100 4.63 -9.40 -1.72
N GLY A 101 4.65 -10.66 -1.26
CA GLY A 101 4.96 -11.04 0.13
C GLY A 101 3.79 -10.97 1.12
N TYR A 102 2.63 -10.46 0.71
CA TYR A 102 1.39 -10.52 1.50
C TYR A 102 0.61 -11.80 1.21
N GLY A 103 -0.12 -12.28 2.22
CA GLY A 103 -1.12 -13.33 2.03
C GLY A 103 -0.55 -14.55 1.28
N ASP A 104 -1.21 -14.93 0.19
CA ASP A 104 -0.87 -16.10 -0.62
C ASP A 104 0.01 -15.77 -1.86
N SER A 105 0.41 -14.50 -2.04
CA SER A 105 1.28 -14.04 -3.14
C SER A 105 2.76 -14.24 -2.81
N ASP A 106 3.53 -14.75 -3.76
CA ASP A 106 4.96 -14.97 -3.56
C ASP A 106 5.70 -13.65 -3.26
N PRO A 107 6.77 -13.70 -2.44
CA PRO A 107 7.61 -12.54 -2.19
C PRO A 107 8.38 -12.16 -3.46
N TYR A 108 8.73 -10.89 -3.58
CA TYR A 108 9.60 -10.42 -4.64
C TYR A 108 10.86 -9.75 -4.08
N PRO A 109 12.01 -10.45 -4.07
CA PRO A 109 13.31 -9.93 -3.61
C PRO A 109 13.70 -8.58 -4.19
N SER A 110 13.31 -8.29 -5.43
CA SER A 110 13.62 -7.05 -6.14
C SER A 110 12.43 -6.07 -6.18
N ARG A 111 11.48 -6.20 -5.24
CA ARG A 111 10.31 -5.33 -5.14
C ARG A 111 10.70 -3.85 -5.21
N SER A 112 10.04 -3.16 -6.12
CA SER A 112 10.15 -1.73 -6.35
C SER A 112 8.79 -1.15 -6.69
N VAL A 113 8.70 0.17 -6.66
CA VAL A 113 7.55 0.93 -7.15
C VAL A 113 7.21 0.53 -8.60
N LYS A 114 8.23 0.44 -9.45
CA LYS A 114 8.07 0.04 -10.86
C LYS A 114 7.54 -1.39 -11.04
N SER A 115 8.06 -2.35 -10.29
CA SER A 115 7.63 -3.75 -10.44
C SER A 115 6.16 -3.95 -10.06
N GLU A 116 5.63 -3.17 -9.12
CA GLU A 116 4.22 -3.27 -8.70
C GLU A 116 3.26 -2.86 -9.82
N ALA A 117 3.61 -1.87 -10.63
CA ALA A 117 2.82 -1.51 -11.81
C ALA A 117 2.78 -2.65 -12.84
N TYR A 118 3.90 -3.34 -13.05
CA TYR A 118 3.97 -4.47 -13.97
C TYR A 118 3.29 -5.72 -13.42
N ASP A 119 3.37 -5.96 -12.12
CA ASP A 119 2.60 -7.01 -11.44
C ASP A 119 1.09 -6.80 -11.65
N ILE A 120 0.60 -5.56 -11.51
CA ILE A 120 -0.80 -5.19 -11.78
C ILE A 120 -1.15 -5.38 -13.27
N GLN A 121 -0.25 -4.99 -14.17
CA GLN A 121 -0.46 -5.17 -15.61
C GLN A 121 -0.58 -6.65 -15.98
N GLU A 122 0.37 -7.47 -15.53
CA GLU A 122 0.38 -8.90 -15.80
C GLU A 122 -0.81 -9.61 -15.14
N LEU A 123 -1.19 -9.23 -13.93
CA LEU A 123 -2.41 -9.70 -13.28
C LEU A 123 -3.64 -9.45 -14.16
N ALA A 124 -3.78 -8.22 -14.67
CA ALA A 124 -4.88 -7.84 -15.55
C ALA A 124 -4.87 -8.63 -16.87
N ASP A 125 -3.70 -8.87 -17.46
CA ASP A 125 -3.54 -9.64 -18.70
C ASP A 125 -3.87 -11.12 -18.49
N LYS A 126 -3.34 -11.74 -17.42
CA LYS A 126 -3.56 -13.16 -17.11
C LYS A 126 -5.00 -13.48 -16.74
N LEU A 127 -5.72 -12.52 -16.16
CA LEU A 127 -7.14 -12.67 -15.81
C LEU A 127 -8.08 -12.10 -16.87
N GLU A 128 -7.55 -11.65 -18.00
CA GLU A 128 -8.33 -11.12 -19.13
C GLU A 128 -9.29 -9.99 -18.70
N ILE A 129 -8.78 -9.09 -17.85
CA ILE A 129 -9.53 -7.91 -17.39
C ILE A 129 -9.81 -6.97 -18.57
N GLY A 130 -8.94 -6.95 -19.57
CA GLY A 130 -9.13 -6.18 -20.80
C GLY A 130 -7.95 -5.25 -21.06
N SER A 131 -8.04 -4.52 -22.18
CA SER A 131 -6.96 -3.62 -22.60
C SER A 131 -6.77 -2.44 -21.64
N LYS A 132 -7.84 -1.94 -21.02
CA LYS A 132 -7.79 -0.90 -19.99
C LYS A 132 -8.71 -1.20 -18.82
N PHE A 133 -8.38 -0.65 -17.65
CA PHE A 133 -9.10 -0.82 -16.40
C PHE A 133 -8.93 0.39 -15.48
N TYR A 134 -9.73 0.47 -14.42
CA TYR A 134 -9.55 1.46 -13.36
C TYR A 134 -8.71 0.88 -12.23
N VAL A 135 -8.01 1.74 -11.48
CA VAL A 135 -7.31 1.33 -10.25
C VAL A 135 -7.75 2.18 -9.06
N ILE A 136 -7.89 1.55 -7.89
CA ILE A 136 -8.09 2.28 -6.63
C ILE A 136 -7.03 1.83 -5.63
N GLY A 137 -6.17 2.76 -5.22
CA GLY A 137 -5.11 2.52 -4.24
C GLY A 137 -5.44 3.10 -2.88
N PHE A 138 -5.37 2.28 -1.83
CA PHE A 138 -5.69 2.71 -0.47
C PHE A 138 -4.45 2.80 0.40
N SER A 139 -4.23 3.93 1.08
CA SER A 139 -3.11 4.09 2.02
C SER A 139 -1.78 3.73 1.35
N MET A 140 -1.06 2.72 1.85
CA MET A 140 0.15 2.16 1.22
C MET A 140 -0.05 1.72 -0.24
N GLY A 141 -1.24 1.27 -0.61
CA GLY A 141 -1.66 0.97 -1.98
C GLY A 141 -1.72 2.21 -2.90
N GLY A 142 -1.53 3.41 -2.35
CA GLY A 142 -1.33 4.63 -3.12
C GLY A 142 -0.02 4.66 -3.90
N TYR A 143 1.09 4.08 -3.39
CA TYR A 143 2.33 4.09 -4.17
C TYR A 143 2.29 3.17 -5.40
N PRO A 144 1.69 1.96 -5.38
CA PRO A 144 1.46 1.21 -6.61
C PRO A 144 0.48 1.93 -7.56
N ALA A 145 -0.51 2.67 -7.06
CA ALA A 145 -1.38 3.49 -7.91
C ALA A 145 -0.60 4.59 -8.65
N TRP A 146 0.30 5.31 -7.95
CA TRP A 146 1.25 6.24 -8.59
C TRP A 146 2.15 5.53 -9.60
N SER A 147 2.57 4.30 -9.30
CA SER A 147 3.37 3.48 -10.22
C SER A 147 2.61 3.17 -11.49
N CYS A 148 1.33 2.83 -11.39
CA CYS A 148 0.47 2.58 -12.56
C CYS A 148 0.37 3.82 -13.45
N LEU A 149 0.12 4.99 -12.84
CA LEU A 149 0.07 6.27 -13.55
C LEU A 149 1.38 6.56 -14.30
N ARG A 150 2.53 6.18 -13.72
CA ARG A 150 3.84 6.43 -14.33
C ARG A 150 4.20 5.44 -15.44
N TYR A 151 4.01 4.14 -15.19
CA TYR A 151 4.63 3.07 -16.00
C TYR A 151 3.66 2.36 -16.94
N ILE A 152 2.38 2.34 -16.61
CA ILE A 152 1.34 1.70 -17.43
C ILE A 152 0.14 2.64 -17.71
N PRO A 153 0.34 3.95 -17.99
CA PRO A 153 -0.77 4.88 -18.20
C PRO A 153 -1.70 4.46 -19.34
N HIS A 154 -1.14 3.80 -20.37
CA HIS A 154 -1.87 3.27 -21.51
C HIS A 154 -2.89 2.17 -21.15
N ARG A 155 -2.79 1.58 -19.94
CA ARG A 155 -3.71 0.56 -19.39
C ARG A 155 -4.80 1.15 -18.51
N LEU A 156 -4.80 2.45 -18.24
CA LEU A 156 -5.72 3.06 -17.29
C LEU A 156 -6.89 3.77 -17.99
N LEU A 157 -8.10 3.54 -17.45
CA LEU A 157 -9.29 4.38 -17.71
C LEU A 157 -9.43 5.50 -16.67
N GLY A 158 -8.85 5.31 -15.49
CA GLY A 158 -8.85 6.28 -14.41
C GLY A 158 -8.20 5.69 -13.16
N ALA A 159 -7.91 6.54 -12.18
CA ALA A 159 -7.35 6.10 -10.90
C ALA A 159 -7.93 6.90 -9.73
N ALA A 160 -8.19 6.22 -8.61
CA ALA A 160 -8.44 6.89 -7.34
C ALA A 160 -7.39 6.48 -6.31
N LEU A 161 -6.86 7.47 -5.59
CA LEU A 161 -5.94 7.30 -4.48
C LEU A 161 -6.65 7.76 -3.21
N VAL A 162 -6.84 6.85 -2.25
CA VAL A 162 -7.61 7.10 -1.03
C VAL A 162 -6.68 7.09 0.17
N VAL A 163 -6.60 8.21 0.88
CA VAL A 163 -5.65 8.51 1.96
C VAL A 163 -4.21 8.05 1.62
N PRO A 164 -3.70 8.36 0.41
CA PRO A 164 -2.54 7.66 -0.14
C PRO A 164 -1.26 7.97 0.62
N PHE A 165 -0.41 6.96 0.74
CA PHE A 165 0.95 7.07 1.25
C PHE A 165 1.72 8.23 0.61
N VAL A 166 2.54 8.89 1.42
CA VAL A 166 3.41 9.99 0.99
C VAL A 166 4.86 9.73 1.34
N HIS A 167 5.77 10.17 0.46
CA HIS A 167 7.21 10.11 0.69
C HIS A 167 7.75 11.49 1.06
N TYR A 168 8.20 11.67 2.30
CA TYR A 168 8.66 12.98 2.80
C TYR A 168 9.94 13.51 2.15
N TRP A 169 10.64 12.67 1.39
CA TRP A 169 11.84 13.04 0.63
C TRP A 169 11.63 13.13 -0.89
N TRP A 170 10.40 13.22 -1.39
CA TRP A 170 10.18 13.52 -2.80
C TRP A 170 10.78 14.89 -3.18
N PRO A 171 11.59 14.98 -4.25
CA PRO A 171 12.22 16.23 -4.67
C PRO A 171 11.27 17.40 -4.95
N CYS A 172 10.02 17.15 -5.35
CA CYS A 172 9.04 18.20 -5.62
C CYS A 172 8.58 18.95 -4.38
N LEU A 173 8.77 18.37 -3.18
CA LEU A 173 8.27 18.92 -1.93
C LEU A 173 9.16 20.07 -1.43
N PRO A 174 8.60 21.25 -1.11
CA PRO A 174 9.33 22.28 -0.39
C PRO A 174 9.84 21.72 0.94
N ALA A 175 11.12 21.95 1.24
CA ALA A 175 11.78 21.37 2.42
C ALA A 175 11.04 21.67 3.73
N GLU A 176 10.52 22.89 3.90
CA GLU A 176 9.76 23.26 5.10
C GLU A 176 8.40 22.57 5.18
N LEU A 177 7.71 22.36 4.04
CA LEU A 177 6.46 21.61 4.00
C LEU A 177 6.69 20.15 4.41
N ALA A 178 7.68 19.49 3.79
CA ALA A 178 8.05 18.12 4.10
C ALA A 178 8.40 17.96 5.58
N LYS A 179 9.22 18.86 6.12
CA LYS A 179 9.64 18.86 7.53
C LYS A 179 8.49 19.09 8.50
N GLN A 180 7.56 20.01 8.20
CA GLN A 180 6.40 20.26 9.05
C GLN A 180 5.44 19.08 9.06
N ALA A 181 5.13 18.52 7.89
CA ALA A 181 4.29 17.33 7.79
C ALA A 181 4.92 16.14 8.52
N PHE A 182 6.22 15.91 8.33
CA PHE A 182 6.93 14.81 8.99
C PHE A 182 6.96 14.94 10.52
N ARG A 183 7.08 16.15 11.05
CA ARG A 183 7.07 16.42 12.50
C ARG A 183 5.73 16.16 13.18
N LYS A 184 4.64 16.04 12.41
CA LYS A 184 3.33 15.65 12.96
C LYS A 184 3.25 14.18 13.32
N LEU A 185 4.09 13.34 12.71
CA LEU A 185 4.16 11.92 13.05
C LEU A 185 4.75 11.71 14.44
N LEU A 186 4.42 10.58 15.06
CA LEU A 186 5.02 10.23 16.35
C LEU A 186 6.55 10.02 16.20
N PRO A 187 7.36 10.36 17.22
CA PRO A 187 8.82 10.29 17.12
C PRO A 187 9.35 8.93 16.66
N GLN A 188 8.75 7.82 17.10
CA GLN A 188 9.11 6.48 16.68
C GLN A 188 8.91 6.26 15.17
N ASP A 189 7.81 6.73 14.60
CA ASP A 189 7.50 6.58 13.18
C ASP A 189 8.47 7.42 12.35
N GLN A 190 8.79 8.63 12.82
CA GLN A 190 9.79 9.47 12.17
C GLN A 190 11.17 8.80 12.11
N TRP A 191 11.59 8.10 13.17
CA TRP A 191 12.85 7.36 13.16
C TRP A 191 12.79 6.13 12.26
N THR A 192 11.70 5.35 12.35
CA THR A 192 11.49 4.17 11.50
C THR A 192 11.54 4.53 10.02
N PHE A 193 10.87 5.61 9.61
CA PHE A 193 10.88 6.04 8.20
C PHE A 193 12.25 6.60 7.77
N ARG A 194 13.00 7.26 8.67
CA ARG A 194 14.40 7.63 8.39
C ARG A 194 15.29 6.40 8.18
N VAL A 195 15.14 5.36 8.99
CA VAL A 195 15.89 4.12 8.82
C VAL A 195 15.50 3.43 7.51
N ALA A 196 14.21 3.35 7.20
CA ALA A 196 13.73 2.79 5.93
C ALA A 196 14.35 3.51 4.72
N HIS A 197 14.41 4.85 4.77
CA HIS A 197 14.91 5.66 3.67
C HIS A 197 16.45 5.67 3.56
N TYR A 198 17.16 5.96 4.66
CA TYR A 198 18.61 6.19 4.63
C TYR A 198 19.45 4.95 4.92
N ALA A 199 18.91 3.98 5.64
CA ALA A 199 19.62 2.76 6.04
C ALA A 199 18.74 1.50 5.92
N PRO A 200 18.16 1.21 4.75
CA PRO A 200 17.25 0.08 4.56
C PRO A 200 17.88 -1.28 4.95
N TRP A 201 19.20 -1.41 4.83
CA TRP A 201 19.95 -2.60 5.25
C TRP A 201 19.87 -2.88 6.76
N LEU A 202 19.58 -1.86 7.58
CA LEU A 202 19.42 -1.95 9.03
C LEU A 202 17.95 -2.16 9.44
N PHE A 203 17.02 -2.06 8.49
CA PHE A 203 15.59 -1.93 8.80
C PHE A 203 15.02 -3.16 9.53
N ASN A 204 15.41 -4.37 9.15
CA ASN A 204 15.02 -5.59 9.87
C ASN A 204 15.43 -5.54 11.35
N TRP A 205 16.70 -5.24 11.60
CA TRP A 205 17.21 -5.12 12.97
C TRP A 205 16.42 -4.06 13.73
N TRP A 206 16.23 -2.87 13.16
CA TRP A 206 15.48 -1.78 13.77
C TRP A 206 14.06 -2.22 14.22
N MET A 207 13.34 -2.90 13.33
CA MET A 207 11.97 -3.34 13.59
C MET A 207 11.86 -4.51 14.58
N THR A 208 12.94 -5.24 14.84
CA THR A 208 12.96 -6.38 15.78
C THR A 208 13.35 -6.00 17.21
N GLN A 209 13.68 -4.73 17.44
CA GLN A 209 14.14 -4.26 18.73
C GLN A 209 13.04 -4.21 19.79
N LYS A 210 13.39 -4.56 21.03
CA LYS A 210 12.46 -4.57 22.18
C LYS A 210 12.64 -3.41 23.16
N TRP A 211 13.73 -2.66 23.02
CA TRP A 211 14.09 -1.54 23.91
C TRP A 211 13.41 -0.21 23.56
N PHE A 212 12.72 -0.13 22.41
CA PHE A 212 11.99 1.04 21.97
C PHE A 212 10.79 0.61 21.12
N HIS A 213 9.81 1.51 21.04
CA HIS A 213 8.69 1.41 20.11
C HIS A 213 9.15 1.70 18.69
N SER A 214 8.81 0.85 17.73
CA SER A 214 9.30 0.97 16.35
C SER A 214 8.28 1.69 15.47
N LEU A 215 7.11 1.11 15.27
CA LEU A 215 6.09 1.65 14.37
C LEU A 215 4.72 1.62 15.05
N SER A 216 4.17 2.80 15.28
CA SER A 216 2.91 3.02 16.01
C SER A 216 1.74 2.25 15.41
N LEU A 217 1.70 2.14 14.08
CA LEU A 217 0.67 1.40 13.35
C LEU A 217 0.71 -0.10 13.66
N LEU A 218 1.89 -0.70 13.78
CA LEU A 218 2.03 -2.13 14.12
C LEU A 218 1.77 -2.43 15.59
N GLU A 219 2.00 -1.45 16.44
CA GLU A 219 1.75 -1.54 17.87
C GLU A 219 0.28 -1.26 18.23
N GLY A 220 -0.56 -0.91 17.25
CA GLY A 220 -1.97 -0.57 17.49
C GLY A 220 -2.14 0.70 18.32
N ASN A 221 -1.23 1.66 18.19
CA ASN A 221 -1.26 2.89 18.97
C ASN A 221 -2.43 3.78 18.56
N MET A 222 -3.49 3.81 19.36
CA MET A 222 -4.73 4.54 19.05
C MET A 222 -4.58 6.07 19.01
N SER A 223 -3.45 6.64 19.45
CA SER A 223 -3.23 8.10 19.36
C SER A 223 -3.07 8.61 17.92
N ILE A 224 -2.73 7.71 16.99
CA ILE A 224 -2.64 8.01 15.55
C ILE A 224 -4.00 8.05 14.85
N LEU A 225 -5.11 7.92 15.59
CA LEU A 225 -6.46 7.91 15.06
C LEU A 225 -7.25 9.13 15.55
N CYS A 226 -8.06 9.73 14.68
CA CYS A 226 -9.03 10.74 15.10
C CYS A 226 -10.27 10.09 15.72
N SER A 227 -11.21 10.89 16.24
CA SER A 227 -12.43 10.37 16.88
C SER A 227 -13.27 9.51 15.92
N GLN A 228 -13.39 9.91 14.65
CA GLN A 228 -14.13 9.13 13.66
C GLN A 228 -13.44 7.81 13.33
N ASP A 229 -12.11 7.80 13.26
CA ASP A 229 -11.33 6.58 13.04
C ASP A 229 -11.54 5.59 14.19
N LEU A 230 -11.56 6.06 15.44
CA LEU A 230 -11.81 5.22 16.61
C LEU A 230 -13.20 4.57 16.56
N GLU A 231 -14.22 5.32 16.16
CA GLU A 231 -15.56 4.78 15.96
C GLU A 231 -15.60 3.73 14.84
N MET A 232 -14.89 3.98 13.74
CA MET A 232 -14.80 3.04 12.62
C MET A 232 -14.07 1.76 13.03
N VAL A 233 -12.92 1.86 13.71
CA VAL A 233 -12.18 0.72 14.25
C VAL A 233 -13.06 -0.10 15.18
N LYS A 234 -13.83 0.53 16.06
CA LYS A 234 -14.77 -0.17 16.96
C LYS A 234 -15.86 -0.93 16.20
N LYS A 235 -16.38 -0.35 15.11
CA LYS A 235 -17.36 -1.03 14.23
C LYS A 235 -16.72 -2.22 13.51
N LEU A 236 -15.53 -2.04 12.95
CA LEU A 236 -14.80 -3.08 12.22
C LEU A 236 -14.38 -4.23 13.16
N SER A 237 -13.93 -3.94 14.37
CA SER A 237 -13.54 -4.95 15.36
C SER A 237 -14.70 -5.79 15.89
N SER A 238 -15.94 -5.32 15.74
CA SER A 238 -17.13 -6.05 16.18
C SER A 238 -17.44 -7.30 15.34
N LYS A 239 -16.87 -7.39 14.13
CA LYS A 239 -17.01 -8.53 13.24
C LYS A 239 -15.65 -9.20 13.09
N PRO A 240 -15.49 -10.49 13.42
CA PRO A 240 -14.29 -11.22 13.07
C PRO A 240 -14.03 -11.08 11.56
N ASN A 241 -12.81 -10.78 11.17
CA ASN A 241 -12.39 -10.81 9.77
C ASN A 241 -11.57 -12.09 9.54
N PRO A 242 -12.20 -13.19 9.07
CA PRO A 242 -11.50 -14.44 8.85
C PRO A 242 -10.38 -14.23 7.82
N GLY A 243 -9.14 -14.62 8.14
CA GLY A 243 -8.00 -14.46 7.24
C GLY A 243 -7.10 -13.27 7.53
N GLN A 244 -7.39 -12.44 8.55
CA GLN A 244 -6.45 -11.41 9.00
C GLN A 244 -5.08 -12.00 9.39
N GLU A 245 -5.07 -13.18 9.98
CA GLU A 245 -3.86 -13.91 10.33
C GLU A 245 -3.01 -14.28 9.11
N LYS A 246 -3.65 -14.43 7.94
CA LYS A 246 -2.98 -14.81 6.69
C LYS A 246 -2.20 -13.67 6.06
N ILE A 247 -2.56 -12.41 6.35
CA ILE A 247 -1.90 -11.21 5.81
C ILE A 247 -0.38 -11.32 5.95
N ARG A 248 0.07 -11.77 7.12
CA ARG A 248 1.47 -11.81 7.55
C ARG A 248 2.05 -13.24 7.58
N GLN A 249 1.38 -14.24 7.00
CA GLN A 249 1.74 -15.66 7.18
C GLN A 249 3.13 -16.03 6.64
N GLN A 250 3.66 -15.23 5.72
CA GLN A 250 5.01 -15.40 5.17
C GLN A 250 6.10 -14.77 6.05
N GLY A 251 5.71 -14.04 7.10
CA GLY A 251 6.57 -13.37 8.08
C GLY A 251 6.50 -11.84 7.99
N LEU A 252 6.70 -11.16 9.13
CA LEU A 252 6.65 -9.69 9.22
C LEU A 252 7.65 -9.01 8.27
N TYR A 253 8.83 -9.60 8.09
CA TYR A 253 9.83 -9.05 7.19
C TYR A 253 9.31 -9.00 5.75
N GLU A 254 8.84 -10.13 5.22
CA GLU A 254 8.38 -10.23 3.82
C GLU A 254 7.13 -9.39 3.57
N SER A 255 6.13 -9.48 4.45
CA SER A 255 4.85 -8.81 4.24
C SER A 255 4.94 -7.31 4.53
N LEU A 256 5.52 -6.89 5.65
CA LEU A 256 5.38 -5.53 6.16
C LEU A 256 6.66 -4.70 6.02
N TYR A 257 7.81 -5.26 6.36
CA TYR A 257 9.03 -4.46 6.43
C TYR A 257 9.52 -4.09 5.03
N ARG A 258 9.49 -5.07 4.12
CA ARG A 258 9.78 -4.83 2.71
C ARG A 258 8.83 -3.86 2.03
N ASP A 259 7.58 -3.81 2.48
CA ASP A 259 6.58 -2.86 1.98
C ASP A 259 6.97 -1.43 2.33
N ILE A 260 7.33 -1.19 3.60
CA ILE A 260 7.84 0.11 4.06
C ILE A 260 9.13 0.49 3.34
N MET A 261 10.06 -0.47 3.22
CA MET A 261 11.32 -0.23 2.51
C MET A 261 11.09 0.12 1.03
N ALA A 262 10.15 -0.54 0.35
CA ALA A 262 9.80 -0.21 -1.04
C ALA A 262 9.14 1.16 -1.15
N GLY A 263 8.21 1.48 -0.23
CA GLY A 263 7.54 2.77 -0.16
C GLY A 263 8.51 3.93 0.05
N TYR A 264 9.49 3.79 0.94
CA TYR A 264 10.50 4.81 1.26
C TYR A 264 11.84 4.67 0.51
N ALA A 265 11.92 3.77 -0.47
CA ALA A 265 13.06 3.70 -1.37
C ALA A 265 13.17 4.98 -2.20
N GLN A 266 14.33 5.19 -2.82
CA GLN A 266 14.45 6.24 -3.83
C GLN A 266 13.66 5.83 -5.09
N TRP A 267 12.62 6.58 -5.42
CA TRP A 267 11.81 6.32 -6.62
C TRP A 267 12.54 6.86 -7.86
N GLU A 268 12.38 6.17 -9.00
CA GLU A 268 12.91 6.62 -10.30
C GLU A 268 12.14 7.82 -10.88
N PHE A 269 11.04 8.24 -10.24
CA PHE A 269 10.22 9.38 -10.65
C PHE A 269 9.70 10.12 -9.42
N ASP A 270 9.40 11.41 -9.62
CA ASP A 270 8.61 12.20 -8.68
C ASP A 270 7.14 12.22 -9.14
N PRO A 271 6.14 12.05 -8.24
CA PRO A 271 4.73 12.16 -8.62
C PRO A 271 4.38 13.44 -9.38
N ALA A 272 5.02 14.57 -9.05
CA ALA A 272 4.78 15.86 -9.69
C ALA A 272 5.30 15.95 -11.14
N ASP A 273 6.12 14.99 -11.59
CA ASP A 273 6.64 14.92 -12.96
C ASP A 273 5.73 14.11 -13.90
N ILE A 274 4.65 13.50 -13.38
CA ILE A 274 3.69 12.76 -14.22
C ILE A 274 2.87 13.78 -15.04
N PRO A 275 2.90 13.69 -16.38
CA PRO A 275 2.12 14.59 -17.23
C PRO A 275 0.63 14.28 -17.09
N ASP A 276 -0.22 15.21 -17.55
CA ASP A 276 -1.64 14.94 -17.69
C ASP A 276 -1.86 13.72 -18.62
N LEU A 277 -2.43 12.66 -18.04
CA LEU A 277 -2.66 11.39 -18.73
C LEU A 277 -3.97 11.36 -19.51
N PHE A 278 -4.88 12.30 -19.23
CA PHE A 278 -6.23 12.34 -19.81
C PHE A 278 -6.56 13.75 -20.34
N PRO A 279 -5.74 14.33 -21.23
CA PRO A 279 -5.93 15.70 -21.71
C PRO A 279 -7.24 15.88 -22.50
N ASN A 280 -7.83 14.80 -23.03
CA ASN A 280 -9.12 14.83 -23.74
C ASN A 280 -10.29 14.44 -22.83
N LYS A 281 -10.08 14.35 -21.51
CA LYS A 281 -11.07 13.96 -20.50
C LYS A 281 -11.68 12.57 -20.76
N GLU A 282 -10.92 11.68 -21.37
CA GLU A 282 -11.29 10.28 -21.58
C GLU A 282 -11.15 9.41 -20.31
N GLY A 283 -10.64 10.01 -19.23
CA GLY A 283 -10.46 9.42 -17.91
C GLY A 283 -10.18 10.50 -16.86
N SER A 284 -10.06 10.09 -15.60
CA SER A 284 -9.81 11.00 -14.49
C SER A 284 -8.93 10.37 -13.41
N VAL A 285 -8.22 11.21 -12.67
CA VAL A 285 -7.45 10.81 -11.49
C VAL A 285 -7.92 11.59 -10.29
N HIS A 286 -8.21 10.88 -9.21
CA HIS A 286 -8.77 11.42 -7.99
C HIS A 286 -7.85 11.13 -6.81
N ILE A 287 -7.66 12.12 -5.93
CA ILE A 287 -7.05 11.90 -4.61
C ILE A 287 -8.09 12.27 -3.55
N TRP A 288 -8.41 11.34 -2.67
CA TRP A 288 -9.32 11.51 -1.55
C TRP A 288 -8.55 11.51 -0.24
N GLN A 289 -8.75 12.52 0.60
CA GLN A 289 -7.96 12.69 1.83
C GLN A 289 -8.82 13.19 2.99
N GLY A 290 -8.70 12.53 4.14
CA GLY A 290 -9.31 12.97 5.39
C GLY A 290 -8.53 14.11 6.00
N CYS A 291 -9.20 15.21 6.36
CA CYS A 291 -8.56 16.39 6.98
C CYS A 291 -8.07 16.15 8.40
N GLU A 292 -8.59 15.12 9.09
CA GLU A 292 -8.17 14.70 10.43
C GLU A 292 -7.28 13.46 10.42
N ASP A 293 -6.79 13.04 9.24
CA ASP A 293 -5.87 11.92 9.12
C ASP A 293 -4.55 12.23 9.86
N ARG A 294 -4.28 11.43 10.90
CA ARG A 294 -3.07 11.52 11.74
C ARG A 294 -2.00 10.50 11.36
N ILE A 295 -2.29 9.60 10.41
CA ILE A 295 -1.34 8.64 9.86
C ILE A 295 -0.64 9.27 8.66
N ILE A 296 -1.42 9.85 7.75
CA ILE A 296 -0.94 10.55 6.55
C ILE A 296 -1.39 12.01 6.61
N PRO A 297 -0.50 12.94 7.00
CA PRO A 297 -0.83 14.36 7.01
C PRO A 297 -1.27 14.85 5.61
N PHE A 298 -2.48 15.38 5.51
CA PHE A 298 -3.10 15.73 4.22
C PHE A 298 -2.30 16.79 3.43
N GLU A 299 -1.45 17.60 4.09
CA GLU A 299 -0.79 18.73 3.44
C GLU A 299 0.10 18.33 2.26
N ILE A 300 0.71 17.15 2.32
CA ILE A 300 1.57 16.66 1.24
C ILE A 300 0.72 16.32 0.00
N ASN A 301 -0.37 15.57 0.19
CA ASN A 301 -1.30 15.23 -0.89
C ASN A 301 -1.98 16.48 -1.48
N ARG A 302 -2.38 17.44 -0.64
CA ARG A 302 -2.88 18.76 -1.07
C ARG A 302 -1.85 19.50 -1.94
N PHE A 303 -0.58 19.48 -1.56
CA PHE A 303 0.47 20.14 -2.33
C PHE A 303 0.69 19.48 -3.70
N ILE A 304 0.74 18.15 -3.74
CA ILE A 304 0.90 17.38 -4.98
C ILE A 304 -0.27 17.66 -5.94
N ALA A 305 -1.50 17.63 -5.44
CA ALA A 305 -2.68 17.96 -6.24
C ALA A 305 -2.64 19.40 -6.80
N LYS A 306 -2.14 20.37 -6.03
CA LYS A 306 -1.94 21.75 -6.54
C LYS A 306 -0.90 21.83 -7.65
N LYS A 307 0.11 20.95 -7.65
CA LYS A 307 1.13 20.86 -8.71
C LYS A 307 0.61 20.15 -9.96
N LEU A 308 -0.36 19.25 -9.79
CA LEU A 308 -0.96 18.43 -10.84
C LEU A 308 -2.44 18.80 -11.01
N PRO A 309 -2.77 19.92 -11.67
CA PRO A 309 -4.15 20.43 -11.74
C PRO A 309 -5.13 19.51 -12.50
N TRP A 310 -4.62 18.50 -13.20
CA TRP A 310 -5.41 17.45 -13.85
C TRP A 310 -5.89 16.38 -12.85
N ILE A 311 -5.37 16.37 -11.62
CA ILE A 311 -5.86 15.51 -10.53
C ILE A 311 -6.98 16.23 -9.78
N GLN A 312 -8.12 15.55 -9.67
CA GLN A 312 -9.25 16.00 -8.87
C GLN A 312 -9.00 15.66 -7.40
N TYR A 313 -8.87 16.69 -6.56
CA TYR A 313 -8.55 16.51 -5.15
C TYR A 313 -9.76 16.78 -4.26
N HIS A 314 -10.07 15.78 -3.43
CA HIS A 314 -11.25 15.70 -2.59
C HIS A 314 -10.82 15.65 -1.13
N GLU A 315 -11.07 16.73 -0.41
CA GLU A 315 -10.88 16.78 1.04
C GLU A 315 -12.18 16.44 1.74
N VAL A 316 -12.14 15.47 2.65
CA VAL A 316 -13.30 15.07 3.44
C VAL A 316 -13.17 15.68 4.84
N PRO A 317 -13.98 16.69 5.18
CA PRO A 317 -13.92 17.35 6.49
C PRO A 317 -14.22 16.36 7.61
N ASN A 318 -13.51 16.51 8.74
CA ASN A 318 -13.63 15.69 9.96
C ASN A 318 -13.25 14.20 9.81
N ALA A 319 -12.98 13.73 8.58
CA ALA A 319 -12.59 12.36 8.31
C ALA A 319 -11.11 12.11 8.62
N GLY A 320 -10.82 10.95 9.21
CA GLY A 320 -9.47 10.46 9.44
C GLY A 320 -9.02 9.43 8.40
N HIS A 321 -8.04 8.59 8.77
CA HIS A 321 -7.47 7.60 7.86
C HIS A 321 -8.45 6.48 7.49
N MET A 322 -9.37 6.13 8.41
CA MET A 322 -10.33 5.03 8.25
C MET A 322 -11.54 5.40 7.38
N MET A 323 -11.56 6.61 6.79
CA MET A 323 -12.61 7.04 5.86
C MET A 323 -12.80 6.09 4.67
N MET A 324 -11.75 5.36 4.29
CA MET A 324 -11.77 4.31 3.26
C MET A 324 -12.72 3.15 3.57
N PHE A 325 -13.26 3.07 4.80
CA PHE A 325 -14.27 2.09 5.20
C PHE A 325 -15.66 2.70 5.45
N ASP A 326 -15.84 4.00 5.21
CA ASP A 326 -17.16 4.63 5.27
C ASP A 326 -17.92 4.37 3.95
N PRO A 327 -19.09 3.69 3.98
CA PRO A 327 -19.85 3.39 2.77
C PRO A 327 -20.22 4.61 1.93
N LYS A 328 -20.50 5.76 2.55
CA LYS A 328 -20.86 7.00 1.82
C LYS A 328 -19.67 7.58 1.08
N VAL A 329 -18.50 7.52 1.71
CA VAL A 329 -17.24 7.93 1.07
C VAL A 329 -16.90 6.97 -0.07
N CYS A 330 -17.05 5.66 0.14
CA CYS A 330 -16.80 4.64 -0.88
C CYS A 330 -17.72 4.80 -2.10
N GLU A 331 -19.01 5.05 -1.86
CA GLU A 331 -19.97 5.40 -2.93
C GLU A 331 -19.52 6.64 -3.70
N SER A 332 -19.16 7.72 -3.00
CA SER A 332 -18.70 8.96 -3.63
C SER A 332 -17.44 8.73 -4.49
N ILE A 333 -16.48 7.93 -3.99
CA ILE A 333 -15.27 7.57 -4.74
C ILE A 333 -15.62 6.88 -6.06
N VAL A 334 -16.51 5.88 -6.05
CA VAL A 334 -16.84 5.15 -7.29
C VAL A 334 -17.68 5.99 -8.24
N ARG A 335 -18.60 6.83 -7.74
CA ARG A 335 -19.42 7.71 -8.58
C ARG A 335 -18.60 8.81 -9.27
N GLU A 336 -17.57 9.32 -8.61
CA GLU A 336 -16.67 10.32 -9.20
C GLU A 336 -15.65 9.69 -10.16
N LEU A 337 -15.17 8.48 -9.86
CA LEU A 337 -14.19 7.79 -10.69
C LEU A 337 -14.80 7.19 -11.96
N LEU A 338 -16.02 6.68 -11.87
CA LEU A 338 -16.66 5.92 -12.96
C LEU A 338 -17.68 6.82 -13.67
N PRO A 339 -17.62 6.93 -15.00
CA PRO A 339 -18.55 7.78 -15.73
C PRO A 339 -19.99 7.29 -15.55
N ALA A 340 -20.91 8.22 -15.27
CA ALA A 340 -22.34 7.96 -15.42
C ALA A 340 -22.65 7.78 -16.92
N GLU A 341 -23.34 6.69 -17.28
CA GLU A 341 -23.84 6.49 -18.65
C GLU A 341 -24.95 7.47 -19.01
#